data_AF-A0A1V4XLU4-F1
#
_entry.id   AF-A0A1V4XLU4-F1
#
_cell.length_a   1.000
_cell.length_b   1.000
_cell.length_c   1.000
_cell.angle_alpha   90.00
_cell.angle_beta   90.00
_cell.angle_gamma   90.00
#
_symmetry.space_group_name_H-M   'P 1'
#
loop_
_entity.id
_entity.type
_entity.pdbx_description
1 polymer ?
#
loop_
_entity_poly.entity_id
_entity_poly.type
_entity_poly.pdbx_seq_one_letter_code
_entity_poly.pdbx_strand_id
1 'polypeptide(L)'
;MATWMKRLSDHYERMRRRHPDEDLMILFDIDGTILDTRYMIHHALQSYDRAHGTEWFRDLAVEGITVNESQVVSLLESMAIGGALRDEVLAWYAGHCWTTEAILRSHRPFAGVMEVIRWFQIQPRTHVGLNTGRPESIRRETLRSLNNIGREYKVSFRSEHLFMNRRGWGEGVVEEKVEGIRRFRAEGFRVIAFVDNEPENLQAVSEMDGRDEILLLHAHTLFRSKRGHLPARSVAGRDYDITELVPERALPRHVQFVWHGVNDEANLRQFLASNVEWAECDVRLDPDGEGVVLRHDSFEETPPDPDEALLGLGTILESLRGTDKSLKLDLKEDGSLLDRVAGILRAHGVPEGRLWFNGMVEVLREEGFRKLAKAFPGAVVQCPVDFLVPLILGAPTKALAVLDVLHGWGINRFSINWKAPDKQEILDKLERWGYELNIYNVPDLEAFLKAALLLPRSVTSDFNFPKWHYYGRGPGLRQRHFEYTIIRAPEGPAL
;
A
#
# COMPACT_ATOMS: atom_id res chain seq x y z
N MET A 1 -16.39 -16.76 9.06
CA MET A 1 -17.07 -15.45 9.24
C MET A 1 -16.29 -14.40 8.47
N ALA A 2 -16.95 -13.43 7.82
CA ALA A 2 -16.26 -12.35 7.10
C ALA A 2 -15.45 -11.48 8.06
N THR A 3 -14.21 -11.12 7.68
CA THR A 3 -13.34 -10.22 8.44
C THR A 3 -13.97 -8.84 8.59
N TRP A 4 -13.53 -8.05 9.58
CA TRP A 4 -14.04 -6.69 9.77
C TRP A 4 -13.71 -5.75 8.60
N MET A 5 -12.55 -5.93 7.95
CA MET A 5 -12.18 -5.23 6.71
C MET A 5 -13.08 -5.61 5.55
N LYS A 6 -13.41 -6.90 5.38
CA LYS A 6 -14.38 -7.32 4.38
C LYS A 6 -15.78 -6.74 4.63
N ARG A 7 -16.22 -6.69 5.89
CA ARG A 7 -17.50 -6.05 6.28
C ARG A 7 -17.51 -4.56 5.96
N LEU A 8 -16.41 -3.86 6.22
CA LEU A 8 -16.24 -2.45 5.87
C LEU A 8 -16.29 -2.25 4.35
N SER A 9 -15.56 -3.07 3.58
CA SER A 9 -15.58 -3.06 2.11
C SER A 9 -17.00 -3.22 1.56
N ASP A 10 -17.69 -4.29 1.98
CA ASP A 10 -19.04 -4.59 1.51
C ASP A 10 -20.04 -3.49 1.91
N HIS A 11 -19.86 -2.89 3.09
CA HIS A 11 -20.69 -1.78 3.53
C HIS A 11 -20.44 -0.52 2.70
N TYR A 12 -19.17 -0.15 2.48
CA TYR A 12 -18.80 0.98 1.63
C TYR A 12 -19.38 0.83 0.21
N GLU A 13 -19.24 -0.33 -0.42
CA GLU A 13 -19.79 -0.58 -1.76
C GLU A 13 -21.32 -0.50 -1.81
N ARG A 14 -22.01 -0.94 -0.74
CA ARG A 14 -23.47 -0.78 -0.65
C ARG A 14 -23.86 0.69 -0.52
N MET A 15 -23.17 1.44 0.33
CA MET A 15 -23.45 2.85 0.56
C MET A 15 -23.14 3.71 -0.66
N ARG A 16 -22.03 3.46 -1.36
CA ARG A 16 -21.70 4.14 -2.61
C ARG A 16 -22.71 3.88 -3.72
N ARG A 17 -23.28 2.68 -3.81
CA ARG A 17 -24.36 2.37 -4.76
C ARG A 17 -25.69 3.04 -4.40
N ARG A 18 -25.99 3.15 -3.11
CA ARG A 18 -27.22 3.78 -2.62
C ARG A 18 -27.18 5.30 -2.74
N HIS A 19 -26.01 5.89 -2.55
CA HIS A 19 -25.76 7.33 -2.51
C HIS A 19 -24.59 7.71 -3.44
N PRO A 20 -24.76 7.61 -4.77
CA PRO A 20 -23.66 7.82 -5.73
C PRO A 20 -23.13 9.26 -5.71
N ASP A 21 -24.02 10.23 -5.53
CA ASP A 21 -23.73 11.66 -5.64
C ASP A 21 -23.52 12.36 -4.30
N GLU A 22 -23.43 11.61 -3.20
CA GLU A 22 -23.18 12.17 -1.87
C GLU A 22 -21.72 12.00 -1.44
N ASP A 23 -21.27 12.91 -0.57
CA ASP A 23 -19.93 12.87 0.02
C ASP A 23 -19.96 11.94 1.25
N LEU A 24 -19.46 10.73 1.06
CA LEU A 24 -19.43 9.71 2.11
C LEU A 24 -18.24 9.95 3.04
N MET A 25 -18.45 9.72 4.33
CA MET A 25 -17.41 9.88 5.34
C MET A 25 -17.24 8.64 6.21
N ILE A 26 -15.99 8.20 6.36
CA ILE A 26 -15.58 7.20 7.34
C ILE A 26 -14.86 7.94 8.46
N LEU A 27 -15.32 7.74 9.69
CA LEU A 27 -14.75 8.37 10.87
C LEU A 27 -13.87 7.38 11.62
N PHE A 28 -12.67 7.82 11.98
CA PHE A 28 -11.74 7.08 12.82
C PHE A 28 -11.49 7.86 14.11
N ASP A 29 -11.47 7.16 15.24
CA ASP A 29 -10.70 7.61 16.38
C ASP A 29 -9.19 7.57 16.08
N ILE A 30 -8.40 8.31 16.85
CA ILE A 30 -6.94 8.36 16.70
C ILE A 30 -6.27 7.31 17.58
N ASP A 31 -6.55 7.30 18.88
CA ASP A 31 -5.74 6.61 19.90
C ASP A 31 -6.26 5.19 20.10
N GLY A 32 -5.41 4.17 19.92
CA GLY A 32 -5.85 2.78 19.94
C GLY A 32 -6.58 2.34 18.67
N THR A 33 -6.85 3.25 17.74
CA THR A 33 -7.44 2.93 16.42
C THR A 33 -6.44 3.15 15.29
N ILE A 34 -5.92 4.37 15.12
CA ILE A 34 -4.88 4.70 14.15
C ILE A 34 -3.50 4.54 14.79
N LEU A 35 -3.30 5.18 15.94
CA LEU A 35 -2.03 5.22 16.66
C LEU A 35 -2.00 4.18 17.77
N ASP A 36 -0.89 3.46 17.84
CA ASP A 36 -0.62 2.53 18.91
C ASP A 36 -0.04 3.27 20.12
N THR A 37 -0.88 3.50 21.13
CA THR A 37 -0.53 4.28 22.32
C THR A 37 0.53 3.60 23.20
N ARG A 38 0.81 2.30 22.99
CA ARG A 38 1.89 1.59 23.71
C ARG A 38 3.25 2.24 23.49
N TYR A 39 3.53 2.71 22.28
CA TYR A 39 4.80 3.38 21.98
C TYR A 39 4.94 4.72 22.71
N MET A 40 3.83 5.43 22.91
CA MET A 40 3.80 6.66 23.70
C MET A 40 4.08 6.37 25.18
N ILE A 41 3.41 5.37 25.76
CA ILE A 41 3.64 4.93 27.13
C ILE A 41 5.11 4.51 27.32
N HIS A 42 5.60 3.65 26.44
CA HIS A 42 6.99 3.19 26.43
C HIS A 42 7.99 4.36 26.38
N HIS A 43 7.79 5.31 25.46
CA HIS A 43 8.67 6.47 25.32
C HIS A 43 8.69 7.35 26.58
N ALA A 44 7.53 7.60 27.19
CA ALA A 44 7.41 8.42 28.40
C ALA A 44 8.05 7.76 29.63
N LEU A 45 7.91 6.44 29.78
CA LEU A 45 8.57 5.70 30.87
C LEU A 45 10.08 5.61 30.66
N GLN A 46 10.55 5.36 29.44
CA GLN A 46 11.98 5.39 29.15
C GLN A 46 12.59 6.81 29.25
N SER A 47 11.81 7.87 29.05
CA SER A 47 12.31 9.24 29.26
C SER A 47 12.50 9.56 30.73
N TYR A 48 11.70 8.97 31.62
CA TYR A 48 11.91 9.06 33.07
C TYR A 48 13.30 8.51 33.45
N ASP A 49 13.63 7.30 32.97
CA ASP A 49 14.94 6.68 33.21
C ASP A 49 16.10 7.55 32.73
N ARG A 50 16.00 8.11 31.52
CA ARG A 50 17.02 9.02 30.97
C ARG A 50 17.18 10.30 31.80
N ALA A 51 16.08 10.86 32.30
CA ALA A 51 16.10 12.11 33.05
C ALA A 51 16.62 11.94 34.48
N HIS A 52 16.36 10.78 35.11
CA HIS A 52 16.70 10.51 36.51
C HIS A 52 17.92 9.59 36.67
N GLY A 53 18.50 9.10 35.57
CA GLY A 53 19.64 8.18 35.59
C GLY A 53 19.28 6.80 36.16
N THR A 54 18.02 6.39 36.01
CA THR A 54 17.51 5.09 36.47
C THR A 54 17.40 4.09 35.32
N GLU A 55 17.10 2.83 35.65
CA GLU A 55 17.03 1.73 34.67
C GLU A 55 15.75 0.90 34.84
N TRP A 56 14.71 1.46 35.47
CA TRP A 56 13.48 0.75 35.86
C TRP A 56 12.69 0.23 34.65
N PHE A 57 12.81 0.90 33.51
CA PHE A 57 12.07 0.63 32.28
C PHE A 57 12.98 0.21 31.13
N ARG A 58 14.25 -0.12 31.40
CA ARG A 58 15.22 -0.57 30.38
C ARG A 58 14.70 -1.77 29.59
N ASP A 59 14.16 -2.76 30.28
CA ASP A 59 13.72 -4.04 29.71
C ASP A 59 12.22 -4.05 29.37
N LEU A 60 11.52 -2.92 29.52
CA LEU A 60 10.12 -2.80 29.15
C LEU A 60 10.00 -2.83 27.63
N ALA A 61 9.57 -3.95 27.06
CA ALA A 61 9.20 -4.03 25.66
C ALA A 61 7.80 -3.42 25.42
N VAL A 62 7.55 -2.91 24.21
CA VAL A 62 6.24 -2.35 23.83
C VAL A 62 5.12 -3.39 23.94
N GLU A 63 5.42 -4.65 23.62
CA GLU A 63 4.52 -5.80 23.73
C GLU A 63 4.12 -6.11 25.19
N GLY A 64 4.96 -5.71 26.16
CA GLY A 64 4.68 -5.83 27.59
C GLY A 64 3.65 -4.82 28.09
N ILE A 65 3.35 -3.78 27.30
CA ILE A 65 2.36 -2.76 27.65
C ILE A 65 0.97 -3.27 27.27
N THR A 66 0.22 -3.70 28.28
CA THR A 66 -1.11 -4.29 28.15
C THR A 66 -2.24 -3.38 28.64
N VAL A 67 -1.92 -2.12 28.96
CA VAL A 67 -2.84 -1.14 29.54
C VAL A 67 -3.04 0.05 28.60
N ASN A 68 -4.20 0.67 28.66
CA ASN A 68 -4.46 1.95 28.01
C ASN A 68 -3.63 3.08 28.67
N GLU A 69 -3.37 4.18 27.95
CA GLU A 69 -2.57 5.33 28.40
C GLU A 69 -3.08 6.01 29.69
N SER A 70 -4.35 5.81 30.05
CA SER A 70 -4.94 6.28 31.31
C SER A 70 -4.79 5.31 32.48
N GLN A 71 -4.28 4.09 32.24
CA GLN A 71 -4.19 2.99 33.20
C GLN A 71 -2.74 2.58 33.51
N VAL A 72 -1.78 3.48 33.28
CA VAL A 72 -0.34 3.24 33.53
C VAL A 72 -0.05 2.84 34.98
N VAL A 73 -0.86 3.27 35.95
CA VAL A 73 -0.75 2.83 37.35
C VAL A 73 -0.76 1.29 37.48
N SER A 74 -1.63 0.60 36.72
CA SER A 74 -1.73 -0.86 36.75
C SER A 74 -0.53 -1.54 36.10
N LEU A 75 0.09 -0.90 35.10
CA LEU A 75 1.36 -1.36 34.53
C LEU A 75 2.48 -1.26 35.56
N LEU A 76 2.61 -0.12 36.25
CA LEU A 76 3.63 0.06 37.30
C LEU A 76 3.46 -0.96 38.44
N GLU A 77 2.23 -1.23 38.86
CA GLU A 77 1.92 -2.25 39.86
C GLU A 77 2.32 -3.65 39.39
N SER A 78 2.09 -3.99 38.11
CA SER A 78 2.52 -5.27 37.53
C SER A 78 4.05 -5.43 37.47
N MET A 79 4.78 -4.32 37.43
CA MET A 79 6.25 -4.26 37.46
C MET A 79 6.79 -4.17 38.90
N ALA A 80 5.93 -4.32 39.92
CA ALA A 80 6.26 -4.15 41.34
C ALA A 80 6.82 -2.76 41.70
N ILE A 81 6.50 -1.73 40.92
CA ILE A 81 6.84 -0.33 41.20
C ILE A 81 5.72 0.27 42.05
N GLY A 82 5.99 0.48 43.33
CA GLY A 82 5.02 0.96 44.32
C GLY A 82 5.51 2.16 45.15
N GLY A 83 4.66 2.61 46.07
CA GLY A 83 4.98 3.67 47.03
C GLY A 83 5.32 5.00 46.38
N ALA A 84 6.24 5.75 46.99
CA ALA A 84 6.64 7.09 46.54
C ALA A 84 7.17 7.11 45.09
N LEU A 85 7.88 6.06 44.67
CA LEU A 85 8.40 5.94 43.30
C LEU A 85 7.27 5.88 42.27
N ARG A 86 6.18 5.15 42.58
CA ARG A 86 5.00 5.10 41.69
C ARG A 86 4.40 6.48 41.50
N ASP A 87 4.23 7.23 42.58
CA ASP A 87 3.61 8.55 42.53
C ASP A 87 4.50 9.56 41.77
N GLU A 88 5.82 9.46 41.94
CA GLU A 88 6.80 10.25 41.18
C GLU A 88 6.76 9.94 39.68
N VAL A 89 6.79 8.66 39.30
CA VAL A 89 6.71 8.22 37.90
C VAL A 89 5.37 8.63 37.28
N LEU A 90 4.26 8.52 38.00
CA LEU A 90 2.94 8.95 37.51
C LEU A 90 2.87 10.46 37.27
N ALA A 91 3.44 11.26 38.18
CA ALA A 91 3.54 12.71 38.00
C ALA A 91 4.38 13.06 36.78
N TRP A 92 5.53 12.40 36.59
CA TRP A 92 6.35 12.55 35.38
C TRP A 92 5.57 12.18 34.13
N TYR A 93 4.94 11.00 34.13
CA TYR A 93 4.19 10.48 32.99
C TYR A 93 3.09 11.46 32.56
N ALA A 94 2.28 11.95 33.50
CA ALA A 94 1.22 12.91 33.24
C ALA A 94 1.73 14.22 32.61
N GLY A 95 2.93 14.67 33.00
CA GLY A 95 3.56 15.87 32.45
C GLY A 95 4.22 15.68 31.07
N HIS A 96 4.59 14.44 30.70
CA HIS A 96 5.46 14.18 29.55
C HIS A 96 4.81 13.41 28.40
N CYS A 97 3.76 12.61 28.66
CA CYS A 97 3.18 11.72 27.66
C CYS A 97 2.56 12.45 26.45
N TRP A 98 1.96 13.63 26.68
CA TRP A 98 1.30 14.45 25.65
C TRP A 98 2.07 15.71 25.26
N THR A 99 3.37 15.77 25.57
CA THR A 99 4.21 16.86 25.10
C THR A 99 4.36 16.82 23.58
N THR A 100 4.60 17.97 22.97
CA THR A 100 4.86 18.08 21.52
C THR A 100 6.00 17.15 21.08
N GLU A 101 7.05 17.02 21.89
CA GLU A 101 8.15 16.10 21.60
C GLU A 101 7.71 14.64 21.63
N ALA A 102 6.97 14.23 22.68
CA ALA A 102 6.47 12.86 22.79
C ALA A 102 5.53 12.51 21.63
N ILE A 103 4.58 13.39 21.30
CA ILE A 103 3.64 13.23 20.17
C ILE A 103 4.37 13.05 18.84
N LEU A 104 5.48 13.76 18.61
CA LEU A 104 6.21 13.67 17.34
C LEU A 104 7.15 12.47 17.27
N ARG A 105 7.70 12.02 18.40
CA ARG A 105 8.71 10.94 18.43
C ARG A 105 8.12 9.56 18.63
N SER A 106 7.06 9.44 19.44
CA SER A 106 6.56 8.16 19.93
C SER A 106 5.41 7.58 19.14
N HIS A 107 4.62 8.41 18.44
CA HIS A 107 3.48 7.92 17.67
C HIS A 107 3.92 6.94 16.57
N ARG A 108 3.28 5.77 16.56
CA ARG A 108 3.40 4.76 15.52
C ARG A 108 2.00 4.32 15.12
N PRO A 109 1.69 4.23 13.81
CA PRO A 109 0.40 3.73 13.37
C PRO A 109 0.32 2.21 13.55
N PHE A 110 -0.88 1.67 13.74
CA PHE A 110 -1.10 0.23 13.59
C PHE A 110 -0.81 -0.20 12.15
N ALA A 111 -0.26 -1.40 11.97
CA ALA A 111 0.06 -1.93 10.65
C ALA A 111 -1.21 -1.99 9.77
N GLY A 112 -1.13 -1.49 8.53
CA GLY A 112 -2.21 -1.51 7.55
C GLY A 112 -3.19 -0.32 7.63
N VAL A 113 -3.28 0.40 8.75
CA VAL A 113 -4.32 1.43 8.92
C VAL A 113 -4.15 2.59 7.95
N MET A 114 -2.91 2.97 7.63
CA MET A 114 -2.63 4.06 6.70
C MET A 114 -2.99 3.69 5.27
N GLU A 115 -2.79 2.43 4.89
CA GLU A 115 -3.23 1.88 3.61
C GLU A 115 -4.75 1.87 3.48
N VAL A 116 -5.46 1.47 4.55
CA VAL A 116 -6.94 1.54 4.62
C VAL A 116 -7.43 2.98 4.46
N ILE A 117 -6.83 3.93 5.19
CA ILE A 117 -7.16 5.35 5.08
C ILE A 117 -6.87 5.88 3.68
N ARG A 118 -5.69 5.55 3.13
CA ARG A 118 -5.28 5.95 1.78
C ARG A 118 -6.28 5.47 0.74
N TRP A 119 -6.70 4.20 0.84
CA TRP A 119 -7.69 3.61 -0.05
C TRP A 119 -8.98 4.43 -0.10
N PHE A 120 -9.52 4.84 1.05
CA PHE A 120 -10.73 5.67 1.08
C PHE A 120 -10.49 7.10 0.58
N GLN A 121 -9.34 7.70 0.88
CA GLN A 121 -9.01 9.06 0.43
C GLN A 121 -8.88 9.20 -1.09
N ILE A 122 -8.55 8.12 -1.81
CA ILE A 122 -8.46 8.13 -3.28
C ILE A 122 -9.78 7.77 -3.97
N GLN A 123 -10.81 7.37 -3.21
CA GLN A 123 -12.11 7.11 -3.81
C GLN A 123 -12.84 8.41 -4.14
N PRO A 124 -13.60 8.46 -5.25
CA PRO A 124 -14.43 9.61 -5.57
C PRO A 124 -15.39 9.93 -4.42
N ARG A 125 -15.52 11.23 -4.10
CA ARG A 125 -16.50 11.76 -3.13
C ARG A 125 -16.49 11.05 -1.77
N THR A 126 -15.30 10.64 -1.33
CA THR A 126 -15.12 9.87 -0.09
C THR A 126 -14.10 10.58 0.77
N HIS A 127 -14.46 10.75 2.05
CA HIS A 127 -13.70 11.52 3.02
C HIS A 127 -13.35 10.62 4.21
N VAL A 128 -12.15 10.80 4.72
CA VAL A 128 -11.75 10.24 6.00
C VAL A 128 -11.73 11.37 7.01
N GLY A 129 -12.58 11.26 8.04
CA GLY A 129 -12.62 12.18 9.16
C GLY A 129 -12.04 11.55 10.42
N LEU A 130 -11.59 12.42 11.32
CA LEU A 130 -11.05 12.07 12.63
C LEU A 130 -12.04 12.57 13.69
N ASN A 131 -12.42 11.70 14.60
CA ASN A 131 -13.30 12.02 15.72
C ASN A 131 -12.66 11.47 16.99
N THR A 132 -11.95 12.32 17.75
CA THR A 132 -11.03 11.90 18.81
C THR A 132 -11.38 12.47 20.17
N GLY A 133 -11.05 11.71 21.22
CA GLY A 133 -11.13 12.18 22.62
C GLY A 133 -10.02 13.16 23.02
N ARG A 134 -8.99 13.36 22.18
CA ARG A 134 -7.94 14.37 22.40
C ARG A 134 -8.55 15.77 22.48
N PRO A 135 -8.01 16.68 23.30
CA PRO A 135 -8.53 18.02 23.42
C PRO A 135 -8.18 18.91 22.23
N GLU A 136 -9.07 19.85 21.93
CA GLU A 136 -8.92 20.87 20.88
C GLU A 136 -7.60 21.67 21.01
N SER A 137 -7.08 21.83 22.23
CA SER A 137 -5.84 22.57 22.51
C SER A 137 -4.58 21.99 21.86
N ILE A 138 -4.57 20.71 21.48
CA ILE A 138 -3.43 20.03 20.81
C ILE A 138 -3.70 19.71 19.34
N ARG A 139 -4.69 20.38 18.71
CA ARG A 139 -5.07 20.17 17.31
C ARG A 139 -3.88 20.26 16.35
N ARG A 140 -3.07 21.31 16.50
CA ARG A 140 -1.95 21.59 15.59
C ARG A 140 -0.89 20.49 15.67
N GLU A 141 -0.53 20.08 16.87
CA GLU A 141 0.46 19.04 17.16
C GLU A 141 -0.04 17.68 16.65
N THR A 142 -1.32 17.38 16.89
CA THR A 142 -1.97 16.15 16.42
C THR A 142 -1.94 16.05 14.90
N LEU A 143 -2.41 17.10 14.19
CA LEU A 143 -2.38 17.12 12.72
C LEU A 143 -0.94 17.08 12.18
N ARG A 144 0.00 17.79 12.81
CA ARG A 144 1.41 17.77 12.39
C ARG A 144 2.00 16.38 12.51
N SER A 145 1.76 15.69 13.63
CA SER A 145 2.25 14.33 13.87
C SER A 145 1.63 13.34 12.88
N LEU A 146 0.29 13.33 12.75
CA LEU A 146 -0.41 12.43 11.83
C LEU A 146 -0.02 12.65 10.37
N ASN A 147 0.11 13.90 9.92
CA ASN A 147 0.55 14.19 8.55
C ASN A 147 2.02 13.89 8.30
N ASN A 148 2.86 13.93 9.34
CA ASN A 148 4.25 13.49 9.22
C ASN A 148 4.33 11.97 9.02
N ILE A 149 3.54 11.20 9.78
CA ILE A 149 3.44 9.74 9.63
C ILE A 149 2.77 9.39 8.30
N GLY A 150 1.66 10.05 7.96
CA GLY A 150 0.88 9.78 6.75
C GLY A 150 1.62 10.09 5.45
N ARG A 151 2.68 10.91 5.48
CA ARG A 151 3.48 11.26 4.30
C ARG A 151 3.99 10.04 3.56
N GLU A 152 4.50 9.04 4.29
CA GLU A 152 5.00 7.79 3.70
C GLU A 152 3.92 7.03 2.91
N TYR A 153 2.65 7.25 3.22
CA TYR A 153 1.52 6.54 2.64
C TYR A 153 0.72 7.40 1.65
N LYS A 154 1.22 8.60 1.33
CA LYS A 154 0.46 9.66 0.61
C LYS A 154 -0.90 9.95 1.27
N VAL A 155 -0.96 9.85 2.60
CA VAL A 155 -2.13 10.16 3.43
C VAL A 155 -2.01 11.57 3.99
N SER A 156 -3.11 12.32 3.96
CA SER A 156 -3.17 13.64 4.61
C SER A 156 -4.48 13.84 5.36
N PHE A 157 -4.39 14.44 6.54
CA PHE A 157 -5.50 14.78 7.41
C PHE A 157 -5.68 16.30 7.43
N ARG A 158 -6.90 16.75 7.12
CA ARG A 158 -7.26 18.16 7.08
C ARG A 158 -7.95 18.57 8.38
N SER A 159 -7.73 19.82 8.78
CA SER A 159 -8.36 20.36 10.00
C SER A 159 -9.89 20.37 9.91
N GLU A 160 -10.45 20.61 8.71
CA GLU A 160 -11.90 20.60 8.47
C GLU A 160 -12.54 19.23 8.75
N HIS A 161 -11.81 18.13 8.52
CA HIS A 161 -12.26 16.77 8.78
C HIS A 161 -11.84 16.26 10.17
N LEU A 162 -11.45 17.13 11.10
CA LEU A 162 -11.03 16.76 12.45
C LEU A 162 -11.95 17.38 13.50
N PHE A 163 -12.63 16.52 14.25
CA PHE A 163 -13.35 16.85 15.46
C PHE A 163 -12.59 16.38 16.70
N MET A 164 -12.44 17.26 17.68
CA MET A 164 -11.70 17.01 18.93
C MET A 164 -12.53 17.46 20.12
N ASN A 165 -12.20 16.91 21.28
CA ASN A 165 -12.88 17.21 22.53
C ASN A 165 -12.68 18.67 22.95
N ARG A 166 -13.78 19.40 23.14
CA ARG A 166 -13.75 20.81 23.57
C ARG A 166 -13.62 20.99 25.08
N ARG A 167 -13.87 19.93 25.86
CA ARG A 167 -13.95 19.96 27.32
C ARG A 167 -12.62 19.63 28.01
N GLY A 168 -11.58 19.29 27.25
CA GLY A 168 -10.27 18.96 27.79
C GLY A 168 -10.01 17.45 27.80
N TRP A 169 -9.11 17.00 28.69
CA TRP A 169 -8.70 15.60 28.75
C TRP A 169 -9.71 14.75 29.51
N GLY A 170 -10.19 13.67 28.88
CA GLY A 170 -11.01 12.64 29.53
C GLY A 170 -12.44 13.04 29.92
N GLU A 171 -12.77 14.33 29.89
CA GLU A 171 -14.10 14.84 30.23
C GLU A 171 -15.05 14.81 29.02
N GLY A 172 -16.22 14.19 29.19
CA GLY A 172 -17.30 14.21 28.20
C GLY A 172 -16.97 13.59 26.85
N VAL A 173 -15.99 12.68 26.78
CA VAL A 173 -15.51 12.09 25.51
C VAL A 173 -16.65 11.44 24.75
N VAL A 174 -17.51 10.67 25.43
CA VAL A 174 -18.62 9.93 24.82
C VAL A 174 -19.62 10.89 24.16
N GLU A 175 -19.99 11.97 24.84
CA GLU A 175 -20.90 12.99 24.30
C GLU A 175 -20.29 13.73 23.11
N GLU A 176 -19.00 14.05 23.19
CA GLU A 176 -18.26 14.73 22.12
C GLU A 176 -18.11 13.82 20.89
N LYS A 177 -17.98 12.49 21.04
CA LYS A 177 -18.00 11.56 19.90
C LYS A 177 -19.30 11.64 19.11
N VAL A 178 -20.44 11.65 19.81
CA VAL A 178 -21.76 11.78 19.19
C VAL A 178 -21.90 13.16 18.52
N GLU A 179 -21.43 14.22 19.18
CA GLU A 179 -21.46 15.58 18.64
C GLU A 179 -20.59 15.73 17.38
N GLY A 180 -19.43 15.09 17.33
CA GLY A 180 -18.59 15.07 16.12
C GLY A 180 -19.32 14.49 14.91
N ILE A 181 -20.07 13.40 15.09
CA ILE A 181 -20.88 12.81 14.01
C ILE A 181 -21.98 13.78 13.56
N ARG A 182 -22.68 14.42 14.51
CA ARG A 182 -23.72 15.41 14.21
C ARG A 182 -23.16 16.60 13.43
N ARG A 183 -22.00 17.11 13.85
CA ARG A 183 -21.31 18.20 13.16
C ARG A 183 -21.01 17.84 11.71
N PHE A 184 -20.37 16.71 11.44
CA PHE A 184 -20.03 16.32 10.07
C PHE A 184 -21.28 16.11 9.19
N ARG A 185 -22.36 15.59 9.77
CA ARG A 185 -23.66 15.52 9.07
C ARG A 185 -24.23 16.89 8.74
N ALA A 186 -24.13 17.85 9.67
CA ALA A 186 -24.57 19.22 9.44
C ALA A 186 -23.72 19.93 8.36
N GLU A 187 -22.46 19.53 8.19
CA GLU A 187 -21.57 19.99 7.12
C GLU A 187 -21.85 19.32 5.76
N GLY A 188 -22.82 18.41 5.69
CA GLY A 188 -23.27 17.76 4.44
C GLY A 188 -22.66 16.39 4.19
N PHE A 189 -21.83 15.86 5.09
CA PHE A 189 -21.26 14.53 4.93
C PHE A 189 -22.24 13.43 5.35
N ARG A 190 -22.35 12.38 4.55
CA ARG A 190 -23.01 11.15 4.97
C ARG A 190 -22.00 10.25 5.68
N VAL A 191 -22.02 10.28 7.00
CA VAL A 191 -21.22 9.37 7.83
C VAL A 191 -21.77 7.95 7.69
N ILE A 192 -20.94 7.04 7.18
CA ILE A 192 -21.31 5.63 6.91
C ILE A 192 -20.59 4.62 7.80
N ALA A 193 -19.49 5.00 8.44
CA ALA A 193 -18.76 4.11 9.32
C ALA A 193 -18.06 4.91 10.42
N PHE A 194 -17.99 4.30 11.60
CA PHE A 194 -17.32 4.85 12.76
C PHE A 194 -16.44 3.77 13.39
N VAL A 195 -15.13 4.01 13.41
CA VAL A 195 -14.09 3.12 13.91
C VAL A 195 -13.56 3.68 15.22
N ASP A 196 -13.70 2.91 16.30
CA ASP A 196 -13.25 3.31 17.63
C ASP A 196 -12.83 2.07 18.41
N ASN A 197 -11.87 2.21 19.32
CA ASN A 197 -11.39 1.13 20.19
C ASN A 197 -12.20 1.05 21.49
N GLU A 198 -12.96 2.07 21.88
CA GLU A 198 -13.73 2.08 23.12
C GLU A 198 -15.19 1.63 22.90
N PRO A 199 -15.60 0.49 23.51
CA PRO A 199 -16.99 0.02 23.46
C PRO A 199 -18.04 1.05 23.87
N GLU A 200 -17.76 1.89 24.86
CA GLU A 200 -18.69 2.92 25.35
C GLU A 200 -19.00 3.98 24.27
N ASN A 201 -17.99 4.37 23.48
CA ASN A 201 -18.16 5.30 22.36
C ASN A 201 -19.07 4.67 21.30
N LEU A 202 -18.84 3.39 20.96
CA LEU A 202 -19.68 2.67 20.00
C LEU A 202 -21.12 2.52 20.50
N GLN A 203 -21.31 2.25 21.79
CA GLN A 203 -22.63 2.15 22.41
C GLN A 203 -23.40 3.47 22.27
N ALA A 204 -22.77 4.60 22.60
CA ALA A 204 -23.42 5.92 22.49
C ALA A 204 -23.81 6.26 21.04
N VAL A 205 -22.96 5.94 20.05
CA VAL A 205 -23.31 6.11 18.64
C VAL A 205 -24.44 5.17 18.22
N SER A 206 -24.49 3.96 18.79
CA SER A 206 -25.57 3.00 18.55
C SER A 206 -26.92 3.41 19.15
N GLU A 207 -26.96 4.41 20.02
CA GLU A 207 -28.17 4.94 20.63
C GLU A 207 -28.64 6.23 19.96
N MET A 208 -27.78 6.87 19.15
CA MET A 208 -28.09 8.10 18.41
C MET A 208 -29.19 7.90 17.36
N ASP A 209 -29.98 8.94 17.11
CA ASP A 209 -30.93 8.99 16.01
C ASP A 209 -30.25 9.01 14.62
N GLY A 210 -30.88 8.35 13.64
CA GLY A 210 -30.36 8.27 12.27
C GLY A 210 -29.08 7.44 12.13
N ARG A 211 -28.84 6.49 13.03
CA ARG A 211 -27.67 5.59 13.05
C ARG A 211 -27.73 4.44 12.04
N ASP A 212 -28.88 4.20 11.40
CA ASP A 212 -29.15 2.96 10.66
C ASP A 212 -28.17 2.66 9.53
N GLU A 213 -27.54 3.70 9.00
CA GLU A 213 -26.56 3.62 7.92
C GLU A 213 -25.10 3.64 8.40
N ILE A 214 -24.83 3.81 9.71
CA ILE A 214 -23.46 3.79 10.26
C ILE A 214 -23.05 2.36 10.64
N LEU A 215 -22.04 1.84 9.97
CA LEU A 215 -21.34 0.63 10.41
C LEU A 215 -20.42 0.96 11.60
N LEU A 216 -20.68 0.32 12.75
CA LEU A 216 -19.86 0.44 13.94
C LEU A 216 -18.74 -0.60 13.91
N LEU A 217 -17.49 -0.13 13.96
CA LEU A 217 -16.29 -0.96 13.89
C LEU A 217 -15.49 -0.81 15.17
N HIS A 218 -15.31 -1.92 15.89
CA HIS A 218 -14.52 -1.97 17.10
C HIS A 218 -13.08 -2.37 16.78
N ALA A 219 -12.14 -1.42 16.89
CA ALA A 219 -10.72 -1.71 16.85
C ALA A 219 -10.33 -2.46 18.13
N HIS A 220 -10.19 -3.78 18.06
CA HIS A 220 -9.98 -4.66 19.21
C HIS A 220 -8.53 -4.63 19.72
N THR A 221 -8.04 -3.45 20.05
CA THR A 221 -6.68 -3.16 20.53
C THR A 221 -6.69 -3.00 22.07
N LEU A 222 -6.00 -2.00 22.61
CA LEU A 222 -6.06 -1.62 24.03
C LEU A 222 -7.16 -0.56 24.24
N PHE A 223 -8.00 -0.77 25.25
CA PHE A 223 -9.10 0.14 25.60
C PHE A 223 -9.38 0.09 27.11
N ARG A 224 -10.00 1.15 27.64
CA ARG A 224 -10.15 1.41 29.08
C ARG A 224 -11.21 0.53 29.74
N SER A 225 -12.32 0.33 29.04
CA SER A 225 -13.52 -0.29 29.60
C SER A 225 -13.34 -1.81 29.79
N LYS A 226 -13.77 -2.35 30.95
CA LYS A 226 -13.71 -3.79 31.25
C LYS A 226 -14.64 -4.54 30.29
N ARG A 227 -14.11 -5.05 29.16
CA ARG A 227 -14.84 -5.83 28.12
C ARG A 227 -16.36 -5.60 28.16
N GLY A 228 -16.78 -4.36 27.89
CA GLY A 228 -18.20 -4.05 27.78
C GLY A 228 -18.82 -4.87 26.67
N HIS A 229 -20.11 -5.22 26.79
CA HIS A 229 -20.82 -5.86 25.69
C HIS A 229 -20.86 -4.87 24.51
N LEU A 230 -20.29 -5.27 23.38
CA LEU A 230 -20.40 -4.49 22.15
C LEU A 230 -21.87 -4.42 21.70
N PRO A 231 -22.32 -3.31 21.08
CA PRO A 231 -23.69 -3.21 20.59
C PRO A 231 -23.98 -4.28 19.53
N ALA A 232 -25.25 -4.70 19.42
CA ALA A 232 -25.70 -5.89 18.66
C ALA A 232 -25.46 -5.87 17.14
N ARG A 233 -24.71 -4.89 16.60
CA ARG A 233 -24.36 -4.74 15.18
C ARG A 233 -22.92 -4.27 14.95
N SER A 234 -22.10 -4.22 16.00
CA SER A 234 -20.69 -3.90 15.86
C SER A 234 -19.90 -5.06 15.29
N VAL A 235 -18.91 -4.75 14.46
CA VAL A 235 -17.93 -5.73 13.98
C VAL A 235 -16.58 -5.40 14.59
N ALA A 236 -15.99 -6.36 15.31
CA ALA A 236 -14.68 -6.20 15.92
C ALA A 236 -13.58 -6.82 15.06
N GLY A 237 -12.40 -6.22 15.06
CA GLY A 237 -11.20 -6.79 14.44
C GLY A 237 -9.93 -6.11 14.92
N ARG A 238 -8.78 -6.72 14.63
CA ARG A 238 -7.45 -6.24 15.03
C ARG A 238 -6.60 -5.82 13.84
N ASP A 239 -6.69 -6.59 12.76
CA ASP A 239 -5.76 -6.48 11.63
C ASP A 239 -6.38 -5.67 10.49
N TYR A 240 -5.74 -4.57 10.12
CA TYR A 240 -6.13 -3.75 8.96
C TYR A 240 -5.63 -4.37 7.64
N ASP A 241 -6.04 -5.61 7.38
CA ASP A 241 -5.66 -6.34 6.16
C ASP A 241 -6.30 -5.71 4.93
N ILE A 242 -5.50 -5.01 4.14
CA ILE A 242 -5.95 -4.36 2.91
C ILE A 242 -6.41 -5.36 1.83
N THR A 243 -5.90 -6.60 1.85
CA THR A 243 -6.30 -7.62 0.88
C THR A 243 -7.75 -8.05 1.08
N GLU A 244 -8.29 -7.89 2.29
CA GLU A 244 -9.71 -8.11 2.61
C GLU A 244 -10.58 -6.89 2.28
N LEU A 245 -9.98 -5.70 2.25
CA LEU A 245 -10.67 -4.44 2.00
C LEU A 245 -10.84 -4.15 0.51
N VAL A 246 -9.80 -4.35 -0.30
CA VAL A 246 -9.76 -3.94 -1.71
C VAL A 246 -10.04 -5.14 -2.61
N PRO A 247 -11.23 -5.23 -3.23
CA PRO A 247 -11.48 -6.23 -4.26
C PRO A 247 -10.80 -5.84 -5.59
N GLU A 248 -10.46 -6.82 -6.42
CA GLU A 248 -9.82 -6.61 -7.73
C GLU A 248 -10.54 -5.54 -8.58
N ARG A 249 -11.87 -5.61 -8.65
CA ARG A 249 -12.70 -4.68 -9.44
C ARG A 249 -12.61 -3.21 -9.01
N ALA A 250 -12.11 -2.95 -7.80
CA ALA A 250 -12.01 -1.61 -7.25
C ALA A 250 -10.65 -0.98 -7.53
N LEU A 251 -9.68 -1.73 -8.09
CA LEU A 251 -8.35 -1.21 -8.37
C LEU A 251 -8.37 0.12 -9.16
N PRO A 252 -7.43 1.05 -8.88
CA PRO A 252 -7.40 2.34 -9.55
C PRO A 252 -7.23 2.19 -11.08
N ARG A 253 -8.19 2.73 -11.84
CA ARG A 253 -8.23 2.56 -13.32
C ARG A 253 -7.12 3.28 -14.09
N HIS A 254 -6.45 4.24 -13.46
CA HIS A 254 -5.38 5.03 -14.10
C HIS A 254 -3.99 4.40 -13.95
N VAL A 255 -3.86 3.39 -13.08
CA VAL A 255 -2.63 2.63 -12.89
C VAL A 255 -2.65 1.46 -13.88
N GLN A 256 -1.62 1.38 -14.74
CA GLN A 256 -1.49 0.25 -15.66
C GLN A 256 -0.87 -0.95 -14.94
N PHE A 257 -1.49 -2.11 -15.07
CA PHE A 257 -1.02 -3.35 -14.47
C PHE A 257 -0.29 -4.19 -15.50
N VAL A 258 0.89 -4.68 -15.11
CA VAL A 258 1.82 -5.40 -15.98
C VAL A 258 2.13 -6.78 -15.38
N TRP A 259 1.71 -7.82 -16.10
CA TRP A 259 1.98 -9.22 -15.73
C TRP A 259 3.42 -9.57 -16.10
N HIS A 260 4.25 -9.81 -15.09
CA HIS A 260 5.65 -10.15 -15.25
C HIS A 260 5.87 -11.60 -15.71
N GLY A 261 6.84 -11.81 -16.59
CA GLY A 261 7.33 -13.14 -16.94
C GLY A 261 6.37 -13.98 -17.79
N VAL A 262 5.66 -13.37 -18.74
CA VAL A 262 4.81 -14.10 -19.72
C VAL A 262 5.69 -14.74 -20.81
N ASN A 263 6.64 -15.57 -20.38
CA ASN A 263 7.67 -16.18 -21.21
C ASN A 263 7.34 -17.62 -21.60
N ASP A 264 6.33 -18.23 -20.98
CA ASP A 264 5.91 -19.59 -21.23
C ASP A 264 4.40 -19.69 -21.51
N GLU A 265 3.99 -20.83 -22.05
CA GLU A 265 2.59 -21.06 -22.43
C GLU A 265 1.63 -21.06 -21.23
N ALA A 266 2.08 -21.47 -20.04
CA ALA A 266 1.23 -21.49 -18.87
C ALA A 266 0.90 -20.07 -18.39
N ASN A 267 1.91 -19.20 -18.28
CA ASN A 267 1.70 -17.79 -17.96
C ASN A 267 0.92 -17.06 -19.08
N LEU A 268 1.18 -17.37 -20.36
CA LEU A 268 0.42 -16.79 -21.46
C LEU A 268 -1.08 -17.11 -21.37
N ARG A 269 -1.45 -18.37 -21.08
CA ARG A 269 -2.85 -18.76 -20.90
C ARG A 269 -3.50 -18.03 -19.73
N GLN A 270 -2.81 -17.90 -18.59
CA GLN A 270 -3.32 -17.16 -17.42
C GLN A 270 -3.49 -15.67 -17.74
N PHE A 271 -2.50 -15.06 -18.39
CA PHE A 271 -2.55 -13.66 -18.79
C PHE A 271 -3.71 -13.35 -19.74
N LEU A 272 -3.90 -14.18 -20.78
CA LEU A 272 -4.99 -14.02 -21.75
C LEU A 272 -6.37 -14.10 -21.09
N ALA A 273 -6.53 -14.94 -20.06
CA ALA A 273 -7.76 -15.08 -19.29
C ALA A 273 -7.98 -13.98 -18.24
N SER A 274 -6.96 -13.18 -17.92
CA SER A 274 -7.00 -12.15 -16.88
C SER A 274 -7.58 -10.81 -17.37
N ASN A 275 -7.87 -9.90 -16.44
CA ASN A 275 -8.18 -8.50 -16.77
C ASN A 275 -6.92 -7.61 -16.91
N VAL A 276 -5.72 -8.17 -16.78
CA VAL A 276 -4.46 -7.41 -16.86
C VAL A 276 -4.15 -7.06 -18.31
N GLU A 277 -3.84 -5.80 -18.60
CA GLU A 277 -3.68 -5.30 -19.97
C GLU A 277 -2.31 -5.66 -20.56
N TRP A 278 -1.23 -5.53 -19.78
CA TRP A 278 0.13 -5.62 -20.27
C TRP A 278 0.78 -6.96 -19.90
N ALA A 279 1.27 -7.69 -20.90
CA ALA A 279 2.18 -8.82 -20.69
C ALA A 279 3.62 -8.32 -20.79
N GLU A 280 4.43 -8.58 -19.77
CA GLU A 280 5.87 -8.40 -19.84
C GLU A 280 6.55 -9.70 -20.24
N CYS A 281 7.39 -9.61 -21.28
CA CYS A 281 8.13 -10.72 -21.84
C CYS A 281 9.61 -10.36 -21.86
N ASP A 282 10.45 -11.22 -21.32
CA ASP A 282 11.90 -11.10 -21.39
C ASP A 282 12.37 -11.57 -22.77
N VAL A 283 13.04 -10.72 -23.53
CA VAL A 283 13.37 -10.99 -24.93
C VAL A 283 14.87 -11.20 -25.11
N ARG A 284 15.22 -12.31 -25.79
CA ARG A 284 16.59 -12.69 -26.14
C ARG A 284 16.67 -13.26 -27.55
N LEU A 285 17.88 -13.31 -28.10
CA LEU A 285 18.15 -14.18 -29.24
C LEU A 285 18.14 -15.65 -28.79
N ASP A 286 17.76 -16.56 -29.68
CA ASP A 286 17.95 -17.99 -29.45
C ASP A 286 19.45 -18.36 -29.45
N PRO A 287 19.83 -19.58 -29.01
CA PRO A 287 21.23 -19.98 -28.95
C PRO A 287 21.99 -19.89 -30.28
N ASP A 288 21.28 -20.02 -31.40
CA ASP A 288 21.84 -19.94 -32.75
C ASP A 288 21.91 -18.48 -33.28
N GLY A 289 21.31 -17.52 -32.58
CA GLY A 289 21.26 -16.11 -32.96
C GLY A 289 20.32 -15.77 -34.12
N GLU A 290 19.43 -16.71 -34.49
CA GLU A 290 18.54 -16.61 -35.65
C GLU A 290 17.11 -16.22 -35.28
N GLY A 291 16.62 -16.73 -34.16
CA GLY A 291 15.29 -16.48 -33.63
C GLY A 291 15.26 -15.43 -32.51
N VAL A 292 14.04 -14.95 -32.21
CA VAL A 292 13.76 -14.15 -31.02
C VAL A 292 12.85 -14.95 -30.10
N VAL A 293 13.36 -15.30 -28.92
CA VAL A 293 12.69 -16.14 -27.92
C VAL A 293 12.40 -15.37 -26.66
N LEU A 294 11.43 -15.86 -25.88
CA LEU A 294 11.02 -15.31 -24.61
C LEU A 294 11.69 -16.09 -23.48
N ARG A 295 12.67 -15.48 -22.80
CA ARG A 295 13.44 -16.11 -21.72
C ARG A 295 14.12 -15.06 -20.84
N HIS A 296 14.01 -15.24 -19.53
CA HIS A 296 14.65 -14.35 -18.55
C HIS A 296 16.17 -14.60 -18.45
N ASP A 297 16.54 -15.82 -18.05
CA ASP A 297 17.92 -16.24 -17.82
C ASP A 297 18.72 -16.30 -19.14
N SER A 298 20.01 -15.97 -19.10
CA SER A 298 20.89 -16.17 -20.27
C SER A 298 21.18 -17.66 -20.48
N PHE A 299 21.44 -18.05 -21.72
CA PHE A 299 21.83 -19.42 -22.05
C PHE A 299 23.23 -19.79 -21.50
N GLU A 300 24.07 -18.79 -21.20
CA GLU A 300 25.38 -18.99 -20.57
C GLU A 300 25.25 -19.33 -19.08
N GLU A 301 24.38 -18.61 -18.36
CA GLU A 301 24.18 -18.80 -16.92
C GLU A 301 23.29 -20.01 -16.62
N THR A 302 22.25 -20.21 -17.44
CA THR A 302 21.32 -21.32 -17.33
C THR A 302 21.17 -21.93 -18.73
N PRO A 303 21.94 -22.97 -19.07
CA PRO A 303 21.76 -23.71 -20.31
C PRO A 303 20.33 -24.25 -20.46
N PRO A 304 19.81 -24.39 -21.69
CA PRO A 304 18.45 -24.88 -21.88
C PRO A 304 18.36 -26.36 -21.49
N ASP A 305 17.25 -26.75 -20.87
CA ASP A 305 16.94 -28.17 -20.68
C ASP A 305 16.63 -28.77 -22.07
N PRO A 306 17.06 -30.01 -22.39
CA PRO A 306 16.70 -30.68 -23.63
C PRO A 306 15.21 -30.66 -23.98
N ASP A 307 14.33 -30.66 -22.96
CA ASP A 307 12.88 -30.63 -23.13
C ASP A 307 12.27 -29.22 -22.96
N GLU A 308 13.09 -28.16 -22.87
CA GLU A 308 12.61 -26.79 -22.71
C GLU A 308 11.97 -26.26 -24.00
N ALA A 309 10.66 -26.05 -23.96
CA ALA A 309 9.94 -25.41 -25.06
C ALA A 309 10.11 -23.88 -25.01
N LEU A 310 10.98 -23.34 -25.86
CA LEU A 310 11.18 -21.89 -26.00
C LEU A 310 10.03 -21.24 -26.76
N LEU A 311 9.32 -20.32 -26.12
CA LEU A 311 8.26 -19.55 -26.75
C LEU A 311 8.87 -18.43 -27.60
N GLY A 312 8.44 -18.31 -28.86
CA GLY A 312 8.89 -17.24 -29.77
C GLY A 312 8.08 -15.95 -29.66
N LEU A 313 8.71 -14.81 -29.97
CA LEU A 313 8.01 -13.52 -30.01
C LEU A 313 6.87 -13.49 -31.05
N GLY A 314 7.02 -14.18 -32.19
CA GLY A 314 5.94 -14.29 -33.17
C GLY A 314 4.70 -14.98 -32.61
N THR A 315 4.90 -16.08 -31.88
CA THR A 315 3.81 -16.89 -31.30
C THR A 315 2.97 -16.11 -30.29
N ILE A 316 3.62 -15.31 -29.43
CA ILE A 316 2.87 -14.47 -28.50
C ILE A 316 2.10 -13.37 -29.24
N LEU A 317 2.70 -12.72 -30.24
CA LEU A 317 2.02 -11.70 -31.04
C LEU A 317 0.80 -12.25 -31.78
N GLU A 318 0.87 -13.48 -32.29
CA GLU A 318 -0.27 -14.18 -32.88
C GLU A 318 -1.37 -14.45 -31.84
N SER A 319 -0.98 -14.88 -30.64
CA SER A 319 -1.93 -15.13 -29.54
C SER A 319 -2.63 -13.86 -29.05
N LEU A 320 -1.97 -12.71 -29.15
CA LEU A 320 -2.54 -11.40 -28.78
C LEU A 320 -3.39 -10.79 -29.90
N ARG A 321 -3.33 -11.32 -31.12
CA ARG A 321 -4.04 -10.77 -32.28
C ARG A 321 -5.55 -10.82 -32.06
N GLY A 322 -6.21 -9.68 -32.24
CA GLY A 322 -7.66 -9.55 -32.05
C GLY A 322 -8.11 -9.40 -30.59
N THR A 323 -7.16 -9.30 -29.65
CA THR A 323 -7.44 -8.98 -28.24
C THR A 323 -7.16 -7.50 -27.96
N ASP A 324 -7.53 -7.03 -26.76
CA ASP A 324 -7.15 -5.71 -26.25
C ASP A 324 -5.87 -5.71 -25.39
N LYS A 325 -5.09 -6.80 -25.46
CA LYS A 325 -3.84 -6.93 -24.71
C LYS A 325 -2.70 -6.15 -25.37
N SER A 326 -1.77 -5.73 -24.53
CA SER A 326 -0.58 -4.95 -24.89
C SER A 326 0.69 -5.67 -24.44
N LEU A 327 1.84 -5.27 -24.98
CA LEU A 327 3.10 -5.97 -24.81
C LEU A 327 4.20 -5.05 -24.27
N LYS A 328 4.80 -5.45 -23.16
CA LYS A 328 6.04 -4.89 -22.62
C LYS A 328 7.19 -5.88 -22.91
N LEU A 329 8.19 -5.43 -23.64
CA LEU A 329 9.37 -6.21 -24.00
C LEU A 329 10.53 -5.79 -23.12
N ASP A 330 11.01 -6.68 -22.26
CA ASP A 330 12.23 -6.48 -21.49
C ASP A 330 13.44 -6.97 -22.28
N LEU A 331 14.18 -6.04 -22.85
CA LEU A 331 15.27 -6.27 -23.79
C LEU A 331 16.54 -6.58 -23.02
N LYS A 332 16.99 -7.84 -23.10
CA LYS A 332 18.17 -8.32 -22.35
C LYS A 332 19.49 -8.13 -23.09
N GLU A 333 19.43 -7.87 -24.39
CA GLU A 333 20.58 -7.73 -25.30
C GLU A 333 20.38 -6.52 -26.20
N ASP A 334 21.47 -6.01 -26.79
CA ASP A 334 21.48 -4.86 -27.70
C ASP A 334 21.70 -5.28 -29.17
N GLY A 335 21.94 -4.30 -30.05
CA GLY A 335 22.39 -4.55 -31.42
C GLY A 335 21.39 -5.32 -32.29
N SER A 336 21.77 -6.54 -32.69
CA SER A 336 21.03 -7.40 -33.63
C SER A 336 19.66 -7.81 -33.10
N LEU A 337 19.50 -7.96 -31.78
CA LEU A 337 18.21 -8.25 -31.16
C LEU A 337 17.20 -7.15 -31.49
N LEU A 338 17.59 -5.88 -31.35
CA LEU A 338 16.70 -4.74 -31.61
C LEU A 338 16.19 -4.72 -33.04
N ASP A 339 17.05 -5.03 -34.01
CA ASP A 339 16.65 -5.08 -35.43
C ASP A 339 15.67 -6.21 -35.71
N ARG A 340 15.92 -7.41 -35.16
CA ARG A 340 15.02 -8.56 -35.32
C ARG A 340 13.68 -8.30 -34.64
N VAL A 341 13.66 -7.80 -33.41
CA VAL A 341 12.44 -7.42 -32.68
C VAL A 341 11.65 -6.37 -33.47
N ALA A 342 12.30 -5.29 -33.93
CA ALA A 342 11.62 -4.25 -34.70
C ALA A 342 11.04 -4.80 -36.01
N GLY A 343 11.76 -5.70 -36.71
CA GLY A 343 11.28 -6.38 -37.90
C GLY A 343 10.04 -7.24 -37.64
N ILE A 344 10.07 -8.06 -36.59
CA ILE A 344 8.95 -8.92 -36.19
C ILE A 344 7.71 -8.06 -35.85
N LEU A 345 7.87 -7.02 -35.03
CA LEU A 345 6.78 -6.14 -34.62
C LEU A 345 6.12 -5.44 -35.82
N ARG A 346 6.93 -4.96 -36.78
CA ARG A 346 6.43 -4.33 -38.01
C ARG A 346 5.70 -5.33 -38.91
N ALA A 347 6.22 -6.54 -39.06
CA ALA A 347 5.58 -7.58 -39.85
C ALA A 347 4.20 -7.99 -39.27
N HIS A 348 4.06 -7.93 -37.95
CA HIS A 348 2.80 -8.23 -37.26
C HIS A 348 1.84 -7.03 -37.17
N GLY A 349 2.29 -5.81 -37.53
CA GLY A 349 1.45 -4.61 -37.55
C GLY A 349 0.92 -4.18 -36.17
N VAL A 350 1.70 -4.40 -35.11
CA VAL A 350 1.28 -4.06 -33.74
C VAL A 350 1.18 -2.53 -33.59
N PRO A 351 0.06 -1.98 -33.09
CA PRO A 351 -0.05 -0.54 -32.85
C PRO A 351 0.97 -0.06 -31.83
N GLU A 352 1.64 1.07 -32.10
CA GLU A 352 2.71 1.60 -31.24
C GLU A 352 2.24 1.88 -29.80
N GLY A 353 1.00 2.35 -29.61
CA GLY A 353 0.43 2.57 -28.28
C GLY A 353 0.21 1.29 -27.45
N ARG A 354 0.39 0.11 -28.04
CA ARG A 354 0.36 -1.20 -27.37
C ARG A 354 1.76 -1.80 -27.18
N LEU A 355 2.80 -1.02 -27.48
CA LEU A 355 4.19 -1.42 -27.34
C LEU A 355 4.85 -0.65 -26.20
N TRP A 356 5.60 -1.39 -25.40
CA TRP A 356 6.43 -0.85 -24.34
C TRP A 356 7.78 -1.56 -24.39
N PHE A 357 8.87 -0.82 -24.53
CA PHE A 357 10.22 -1.34 -24.45
C PHE A 357 10.84 -1.01 -23.09
N ASN A 358 11.41 -2.00 -22.43
CA ASN A 358 12.17 -1.84 -21.20
C ASN A 358 13.61 -2.34 -21.44
N GLY A 359 14.59 -1.66 -20.87
CA GLY A 359 15.97 -2.15 -20.89
C GLY A 359 16.88 -1.36 -19.96
N MET A 360 18.02 -1.95 -19.63
CA MET A 360 19.04 -1.34 -18.77
C MET A 360 19.89 -0.33 -19.57
N VAL A 361 20.36 0.73 -18.90
CA VAL A 361 21.24 1.76 -19.50
C VAL A 361 22.50 1.13 -20.08
N GLU A 362 23.08 0.19 -19.35
CA GLU A 362 24.36 -0.47 -19.67
C GLU A 362 24.24 -1.38 -20.90
N VAL A 363 23.05 -1.94 -21.10
CA VAL A 363 22.72 -2.84 -22.22
C VAL A 363 22.39 -2.02 -23.46
N LEU A 364 21.29 -1.25 -23.42
CA LEU A 364 20.80 -0.58 -24.63
C LEU A 364 21.63 0.65 -25.03
N ARG A 365 22.21 1.35 -24.05
CA ARG A 365 22.96 2.60 -24.23
C ARG A 365 22.14 3.66 -24.98
N GLU A 366 22.76 4.81 -25.24
CA GLU A 366 22.11 5.90 -25.97
C GLU A 366 21.62 5.47 -27.36
N GLU A 367 22.42 4.68 -28.09
CA GLU A 367 22.10 4.26 -29.45
C GLU A 367 20.84 3.38 -29.49
N GLY A 368 20.72 2.38 -28.60
CA GLY A 368 19.57 1.48 -28.56
C GLY A 368 18.28 2.20 -28.19
N PHE A 369 18.31 3.08 -27.18
CA PHE A 369 17.13 3.87 -26.81
C PHE A 369 16.69 4.81 -27.93
N ARG A 370 17.62 5.54 -28.55
CA ARG A 370 17.29 6.43 -29.68
C ARG A 370 16.73 5.66 -30.88
N LYS A 371 17.26 4.46 -31.14
CA LYS A 371 16.78 3.58 -32.21
C LYS A 371 15.32 3.17 -31.98
N LEU A 372 14.99 2.73 -30.76
CA LEU A 372 13.62 2.36 -30.38
C LEU A 372 12.66 3.56 -30.46
N ALA A 373 13.02 4.69 -29.85
CA ALA A 373 12.20 5.90 -29.86
C ALA A 373 11.96 6.44 -31.27
N LYS A 374 12.95 6.32 -32.17
CA LYS A 374 12.79 6.68 -33.59
C LYS A 374 11.92 5.68 -34.36
N ALA A 375 12.06 4.39 -34.07
CA ALA A 375 11.36 3.33 -34.78
C ALA A 375 9.88 3.22 -34.40
N PHE A 376 9.53 3.59 -33.16
CA PHE A 376 8.20 3.48 -32.55
C PHE A 376 7.91 4.72 -31.66
N PRO A 377 7.71 5.91 -32.23
CA PRO A 377 7.54 7.16 -31.47
C PRO A 377 6.32 7.19 -30.53
N GLY A 378 5.29 6.38 -30.78
CA GLY A 378 4.11 6.25 -29.92
C GLY A 378 4.24 5.20 -28.81
N ALA A 379 5.36 4.48 -28.71
CA ALA A 379 5.58 3.44 -27.71
C ALA A 379 6.07 4.01 -26.38
N VAL A 380 5.88 3.24 -25.30
CA VAL A 380 6.56 3.51 -24.03
C VAL A 380 8.00 3.02 -24.15
N VAL A 381 8.96 3.86 -23.79
CA VAL A 381 10.39 3.51 -23.71
C VAL A 381 10.83 3.76 -22.29
N GLN A 382 11.13 2.68 -21.58
CA GLN A 382 11.41 2.68 -20.15
C GLN A 382 12.83 2.23 -19.82
N CYS A 383 13.37 2.84 -18.76
CA CYS A 383 14.59 2.40 -18.12
C CYS A 383 14.43 2.28 -16.59
N PRO A 384 14.94 1.20 -15.95
CA PRO A 384 15.15 1.16 -14.51
C PRO A 384 16.19 2.20 -14.06
N VAL A 385 15.94 2.87 -12.93
CA VAL A 385 16.79 3.94 -12.38
C VAL A 385 17.20 3.69 -10.93
N ASP A 386 17.23 2.42 -10.51
CA ASP A 386 17.61 2.02 -9.15
C ASP A 386 19.01 2.52 -8.76
N PHE A 387 19.94 2.57 -9.72
CA PHE A 387 21.29 3.12 -9.52
C PHE A 387 21.31 4.62 -9.18
N LEU A 388 20.23 5.36 -9.50
CA LEU A 388 20.09 6.78 -9.17
C LEU A 388 19.45 7.03 -7.81
N VAL A 389 18.89 6.01 -7.14
CA VAL A 389 18.18 6.18 -5.86
C VAL A 389 18.98 6.98 -4.82
N PRO A 390 20.28 6.67 -4.56
CA PRO A 390 21.06 7.47 -3.61
C PRO A 390 21.22 8.93 -4.03
N LEU A 391 21.30 9.22 -5.34
CA LEU A 391 21.40 10.58 -5.87
C LEU A 391 20.05 11.31 -5.80
N ILE A 392 18.94 10.62 -6.04
CA ILE A 392 17.59 11.21 -5.94
C ILE A 392 17.33 11.71 -4.52
N LEU A 393 17.78 10.96 -3.52
CA LEU A 393 17.63 11.31 -2.11
C LEU A 393 18.69 12.33 -1.65
N GLY A 394 19.97 12.07 -1.93
CA GLY A 394 21.09 12.85 -1.38
C GLY A 394 21.55 14.05 -2.21
N ALA A 395 21.34 14.04 -3.53
CA ALA A 395 21.76 15.12 -4.44
C ALA A 395 20.75 15.34 -5.59
N PRO A 396 19.52 15.79 -5.29
CA PRO A 396 18.40 15.74 -6.24
C PRO A 396 18.64 16.48 -7.56
N THR A 397 19.34 17.63 -7.53
CA THR A 397 19.69 18.40 -8.74
C THR A 397 20.60 17.62 -9.69
N LYS A 398 21.52 16.81 -9.15
CA LYS A 398 22.39 15.96 -9.97
C LYS A 398 21.62 14.79 -10.57
N ALA A 399 20.73 14.18 -9.79
CA ALA A 399 19.86 13.12 -10.29
C ALA A 399 18.97 13.60 -11.44
N LEU A 400 18.34 14.78 -11.29
CA LEU A 400 17.52 15.38 -12.34
C LEU A 400 18.32 15.60 -13.63
N ALA A 401 19.54 16.13 -13.55
CA ALA A 401 20.39 16.31 -14.73
C ALA A 401 20.70 14.99 -15.46
N VAL A 402 20.87 13.88 -14.72
CA VAL A 402 21.05 12.56 -15.34
C VAL A 402 19.75 12.07 -15.99
N LEU A 403 18.62 12.24 -15.30
CA LEU A 403 17.30 11.87 -15.83
C LEU A 403 16.96 12.65 -17.10
N ASP A 404 17.32 13.93 -17.18
CA ASP A 404 17.14 14.76 -18.38
C ASP A 404 17.96 14.26 -19.56
N VAL A 405 19.20 13.80 -19.32
CA VAL A 405 20.03 13.17 -20.37
C VAL A 405 19.36 11.89 -20.86
N LEU A 406 18.92 11.02 -19.95
CA LEU A 406 18.22 9.78 -20.30
C LEU A 406 16.92 10.07 -21.07
N HIS A 407 16.15 11.07 -20.64
CA HIS A 407 14.96 11.52 -21.34
C HIS A 407 15.29 11.99 -22.77
N GLY A 408 16.41 12.71 -22.93
CA GLY A 408 16.93 13.15 -24.24
C GLY A 408 17.32 12.00 -25.20
N TRP A 409 17.48 10.77 -24.70
CA TRP A 409 17.68 9.57 -25.52
C TRP A 409 16.36 8.99 -26.07
N GLY A 410 15.22 9.54 -25.64
CA GLY A 410 13.88 9.07 -26.00
C GLY A 410 13.20 8.23 -24.93
N ILE A 411 13.79 8.10 -23.74
CA ILE A 411 13.17 7.43 -22.59
C ILE A 411 12.02 8.31 -22.07
N ASN A 412 10.80 7.78 -22.02
CA ASN A 412 9.61 8.52 -21.61
C ASN A 412 8.97 7.97 -20.32
N ARG A 413 9.53 6.91 -19.74
CA ARG A 413 9.12 6.35 -18.45
C ARG A 413 10.33 5.83 -17.67
N PHE A 414 10.30 5.93 -16.36
CA PHE A 414 11.32 5.33 -15.50
C PHE A 414 10.72 4.26 -14.59
N SER A 415 11.57 3.40 -14.03
CA SER A 415 11.12 2.39 -13.07
C SER A 415 12.05 2.24 -11.88
N ILE A 416 11.46 1.87 -10.74
CA ILE A 416 12.18 1.59 -9.50
C ILE A 416 11.68 0.28 -8.89
N ASN A 417 12.58 -0.43 -8.22
CA ASN A 417 12.26 -1.66 -7.53
C ASN A 417 11.40 -1.36 -6.29
N TRP A 418 10.41 -2.21 -6.02
CA TRP A 418 9.59 -2.16 -4.81
C TRP A 418 10.42 -2.13 -3.52
N LYS A 419 11.60 -2.76 -3.53
CA LYS A 419 12.52 -2.82 -2.39
C LYS A 419 13.40 -1.58 -2.22
N ALA A 420 13.28 -0.58 -3.11
CA ALA A 420 14.03 0.65 -2.97
C ALA A 420 13.71 1.32 -1.61
N PRO A 421 14.74 1.78 -0.86
CA PRO A 421 14.52 2.53 0.37
C PRO A 421 13.81 3.85 0.03
N ASP A 422 12.98 4.33 0.96
CA ASP A 422 12.28 5.63 0.81
C ASP A 422 11.56 5.80 -0.55
N LYS A 423 11.10 4.69 -1.14
CA LYS A 423 10.44 4.65 -2.47
C LYS A 423 9.34 5.69 -2.64
N GLN A 424 8.63 6.04 -1.57
CA GLN A 424 7.55 7.03 -1.61
C GLN A 424 8.08 8.45 -1.80
N GLU A 425 9.21 8.80 -1.15
CA GLU A 425 9.89 10.08 -1.40
C GLU A 425 10.49 10.13 -2.82
N ILE A 426 11.00 9.00 -3.31
CA ILE A 426 11.52 8.88 -4.68
C ILE A 426 10.40 9.11 -5.71
N LEU A 427 9.26 8.44 -5.53
CA LEU A 427 8.07 8.61 -6.36
C LEU A 427 7.60 10.07 -6.35
N ASP A 428 7.49 10.69 -5.18
CA ASP A 428 7.08 12.10 -5.04
C ASP A 428 8.01 13.06 -5.79
N LYS A 429 9.33 12.85 -5.74
CA LYS A 429 10.29 13.70 -6.46
C LYS A 429 10.18 13.52 -7.97
N LEU A 430 10.17 12.27 -8.44
CA LEU A 430 10.10 11.95 -9.87
C LEU A 430 8.79 12.45 -10.49
N GLU A 431 7.66 12.31 -9.77
CA GLU A 431 6.36 12.86 -10.17
C GLU A 431 6.40 14.40 -10.26
N ARG A 432 7.02 15.08 -9.28
CA ARG A 432 7.20 16.55 -9.32
C ARG A 432 8.11 17.03 -10.45
N TRP A 433 9.04 16.19 -10.90
CA TRP A 433 9.87 16.47 -12.07
C TRP A 433 9.16 16.14 -13.39
N GLY A 434 7.94 15.62 -13.35
CA GLY A 434 7.12 15.36 -14.52
C GLY A 434 7.35 13.99 -15.18
N TYR A 435 8.03 13.06 -14.49
CA TYR A 435 8.28 11.74 -15.04
C TYR A 435 7.22 10.71 -14.64
N GLU A 436 6.85 9.86 -15.59
CA GLU A 436 6.01 8.68 -15.35
C GLU A 436 6.83 7.53 -14.74
N LEU A 437 6.20 6.76 -13.85
CA LEU A 437 6.87 5.74 -13.05
C LEU A 437 6.19 4.38 -13.09
N ASN A 438 7.00 3.33 -13.26
CA ASN A 438 6.64 1.95 -12.96
C ASN A 438 7.29 1.49 -11.66
N ILE A 439 6.55 0.76 -10.82
CA ILE A 439 7.11 0.04 -9.69
C ILE A 439 7.18 -1.44 -10.06
N TYR A 440 8.36 -2.05 -9.99
CA TYR A 440 8.57 -3.45 -10.38
C TYR A 440 9.06 -4.32 -9.22
N ASN A 441 9.11 -5.64 -9.42
CA ASN A 441 9.45 -6.64 -8.40
C ASN A 441 8.52 -6.63 -7.18
N VAL A 442 7.22 -6.43 -7.42
CA VAL A 442 6.20 -6.46 -6.36
C VAL A 442 5.76 -7.92 -6.10
N PRO A 443 6.03 -8.48 -4.91
CA PRO A 443 6.08 -9.93 -4.71
C PRO A 443 4.72 -10.62 -4.47
N ASP A 444 3.79 -9.96 -3.81
CA ASP A 444 2.54 -10.57 -3.34
C ASP A 444 1.37 -9.58 -3.41
N LEU A 445 0.16 -10.06 -3.10
CA LEU A 445 -1.06 -9.26 -3.20
C LEU A 445 -1.05 -8.04 -2.27
N GLU A 446 -0.50 -8.18 -1.06
CA GLU A 446 -0.45 -7.07 -0.11
C GLU A 446 0.49 -5.98 -0.62
N ALA A 447 1.70 -6.36 -1.04
CA ALA A 447 2.66 -5.45 -1.64
C ALA A 447 2.13 -4.82 -2.94
N PHE A 448 1.40 -5.58 -3.76
CA PHE A 448 0.74 -5.10 -4.97
C PHE A 448 -0.28 -4.00 -4.67
N LEU A 449 -1.16 -4.24 -3.71
CA LEU A 449 -2.14 -3.24 -3.28
C LEU A 449 -1.46 -1.99 -2.72
N LYS A 450 -0.42 -2.16 -1.88
CA LYS A 450 0.37 -1.04 -1.35
C LYS A 450 1.02 -0.22 -2.47
N ALA A 451 1.62 -0.88 -3.46
CA ALA A 451 2.21 -0.21 -4.62
C ALA A 451 1.14 0.54 -5.43
N ALA A 452 -0.01 -0.09 -5.70
CA ALA A 452 -1.11 0.52 -6.44
C ALA A 452 -1.68 1.76 -5.72
N LEU A 453 -1.74 1.76 -4.37
CA LEU A 453 -2.20 2.90 -3.57
C LEU A 453 -1.29 4.14 -3.62
N LEU A 454 -0.02 3.97 -4.00
CA LEU A 454 0.90 5.08 -4.25
C LEU A 454 0.57 5.80 -5.57
N LEU A 455 -0.34 5.23 -6.37
CA LEU A 455 -0.80 5.71 -7.67
C LEU A 455 0.34 5.97 -8.66
N PRO A 456 1.30 5.03 -8.86
CA PRO A 456 2.28 5.17 -9.92
C PRO A 456 1.57 5.08 -11.29
N ARG A 457 2.30 5.38 -12.37
CA ARG A 457 1.75 5.18 -13.71
C ARG A 457 1.49 3.69 -14.00
N SER A 458 2.33 2.82 -13.45
CA SER A 458 2.24 1.38 -13.64
C SER A 458 2.82 0.57 -12.48
N VAL A 459 2.37 -0.68 -12.35
CA VAL A 459 2.91 -1.68 -11.41
C VAL A 459 3.16 -2.99 -12.16
N THR A 460 4.40 -3.49 -12.06
CA THR A 460 4.82 -4.81 -12.55
C THR A 460 4.88 -5.81 -11.38
N SER A 461 4.16 -6.92 -11.53
CA SER A 461 4.13 -8.02 -10.56
C SER A 461 3.96 -9.36 -11.26
N ASP A 462 4.26 -10.47 -10.58
CA ASP A 462 4.07 -11.82 -11.11
C ASP A 462 2.59 -12.22 -11.20
N PHE A 463 1.67 -11.45 -10.58
CA PHE A 463 0.24 -11.81 -10.48
C PHE A 463 0.03 -13.25 -9.97
N ASN A 464 0.78 -13.63 -8.94
CA ASN A 464 0.49 -14.83 -8.17
C ASN A 464 -0.40 -14.49 -6.98
N PHE A 465 -1.68 -14.19 -7.26
CA PHE A 465 -2.68 -13.79 -6.27
C PHE A 465 -3.82 -14.82 -6.21
N PRO A 466 -3.65 -15.95 -5.50
CA PRO A 466 -4.67 -17.01 -5.43
C PRO A 466 -6.04 -16.52 -4.93
N LYS A 467 -6.06 -15.47 -4.09
CA LYS A 467 -7.28 -14.82 -3.60
C LYS A 467 -8.13 -14.20 -4.72
N TRP A 468 -7.52 -13.85 -5.83
CA TRP A 468 -8.16 -13.35 -7.05
C TRP A 468 -8.08 -14.35 -8.21
N HIS A 469 -7.75 -15.61 -7.91
CA HIS A 469 -7.59 -16.68 -8.90
C HIS A 469 -6.51 -16.41 -9.96
N TYR A 470 -5.48 -15.63 -9.61
CA TYR A 470 -4.28 -15.48 -10.42
C TYR A 470 -3.17 -16.41 -9.91
N TYR A 471 -2.61 -17.21 -10.81
CA TYR A 471 -1.61 -18.24 -10.51
C TYR A 471 -0.35 -18.05 -11.37
N GLY A 472 0.09 -16.81 -11.54
CA GLY A 472 1.31 -16.52 -12.28
C GLY A 472 2.52 -17.25 -11.69
N ARG A 473 3.32 -17.84 -12.57
CA ARG A 473 4.61 -18.40 -12.22
C ARG A 473 5.60 -17.24 -12.28
N GLY A 474 6.24 -16.90 -11.16
CA GLY A 474 7.32 -15.91 -11.17
C GLY A 474 8.44 -16.31 -12.14
N PRO A 475 9.49 -15.49 -12.32
CA PRO A 475 10.48 -15.62 -13.41
C PRO A 475 11.26 -16.94 -13.43
N GLY A 476 11.06 -17.84 -12.46
CA GLY A 476 11.63 -19.17 -12.49
C GLY A 476 13.16 -19.14 -12.39
N LEU A 477 13.72 -18.22 -11.59
CA LEU A 477 15.16 -18.16 -11.34
C LEU A 477 15.70 -19.55 -11.01
N ARG A 478 16.58 -20.08 -11.87
CA ARG A 478 17.12 -21.45 -11.81
C ARG A 478 16.07 -22.56 -11.98
N GLN A 479 15.10 -22.37 -12.87
CA GLN A 479 14.03 -23.32 -13.20
C GLN A 479 13.15 -23.77 -12.03
N ARG A 480 13.15 -23.04 -10.89
CA ARG A 480 12.28 -23.36 -9.75
C ARG A 480 10.96 -22.60 -9.86
N HIS A 481 9.92 -23.30 -10.31
CA HIS A 481 8.55 -22.82 -10.23
C HIS A 481 7.92 -23.24 -8.90
N PHE A 482 7.23 -22.33 -8.22
CA PHE A 482 6.35 -22.71 -7.11
C PHE A 482 5.06 -23.29 -7.71
N GLU A 483 4.94 -24.62 -7.72
CA GLU A 483 3.67 -25.28 -8.03
C GLU A 483 2.77 -25.30 -6.79
N TYR A 484 1.53 -24.82 -6.94
CA TYR A 484 0.48 -25.05 -5.96
C TYR A 484 -0.41 -26.18 -6.44
N THR A 485 -0.41 -27.29 -5.71
CA THR A 485 -1.44 -28.33 -5.85
C THR A 485 -2.77 -27.72 -5.42
N ILE A 486 -3.75 -27.65 -6.33
CA ILE A 486 -5.12 -27.32 -5.96
C ILE A 486 -5.59 -28.39 -4.98
N ILE A 487 -5.62 -28.08 -3.69
CA ILE A 487 -6.30 -28.92 -2.71
C ILE A 487 -7.79 -28.80 -3.05
N ARG A 488 -8.33 -29.81 -3.75
CA ARG A 488 -9.78 -29.96 -3.89
C ARG A 488 -10.37 -29.94 -2.49
N ALA A 489 -11.34 -29.06 -2.27
CA ALA A 489 -12.12 -29.06 -1.04
C ALA A 489 -12.63 -30.50 -0.78
N PRO A 490 -12.55 -31.00 0.46
CA PRO A 490 -13.12 -32.30 0.77
C PRO A 490 -14.61 -32.24 0.44
N GLU A 491 -15.06 -33.15 -0.42
CA GLU A 491 -16.47 -33.40 -0.66
C GLU A 491 -17.13 -33.61 0.71
N GLY A 492 -18.04 -32.71 1.07
CA GLY A 492 -18.82 -32.87 2.30
C GLY A 492 -19.56 -34.21 2.25
N PRO A 493 -19.75 -34.87 3.41
CA PRO A 493 -20.47 -36.13 3.44
C PRO A 493 -21.87 -35.93 2.88
N ALA A 494 -22.26 -36.80 1.96
CA ALA A 494 -23.63 -36.88 1.50
C ALA A 494 -24.54 -37.36 2.65
N LEU A 495 -25.64 -36.62 2.82
CA LEU A 495 -26.79 -36.79 3.74
C LEU A 495 -26.61 -36.32 5.18
#